data_AF-A0A7W1LZP7-F1
#
_entry.id   AF-A0A7W1LZP7-F1
#
_cell.length_a   1.000
_cell.length_b   1.000
_cell.length_c   1.000
_cell.angle_alpha   90.00
_cell.angle_beta   90.00
_cell.angle_gamma   90.00
#
_symmetry.space_group_name_H-M   'P 1'
#
loop_
_entity.id
_entity.type
_entity.pdbx_description
1 polymer ?
#
loop_
_entity_poly.entity_id
_entity_poly.type
_entity_poly.pdbx_seq_one_letter_code
_entity_poly.pdbx_strand_id
1 'polypeptide(L)'
;MKIGFRIVLLMALLLTLAAAAFAQTSAEQNAGDLRAQLNGVEAKQSELEQRTRKIDEDLKPENIERSLALTGSTRPEELREQRRRQLEKEKESLRVQMDQLAASRTRLEAAIAAADAESYRRSALVVPTPSPATAANTGGAQPASSVQPQQQQQPKRRSTRRRRPRRRRA
;
A
#
# COMPACT_ATOMS: atom_id res chain seq x y z
N MET A 1 -9.14 23.42 -50.79
CA MET A 1 -8.20 23.14 -49.68
C MET A 1 -8.77 23.34 -48.26
N LYS A 2 -9.90 24.05 -48.05
CA LYS A 2 -10.44 24.35 -46.70
C LYS A 2 -11.13 23.16 -46.00
N ILE A 3 -11.62 22.18 -46.76
CA ILE A 3 -12.36 21.01 -46.23
C ILE A 3 -11.41 19.99 -45.59
N GLY A 4 -10.26 19.71 -46.22
CA GLY A 4 -9.25 18.82 -45.65
C GLY A 4 -8.69 19.35 -44.32
N PHE A 5 -8.48 20.66 -44.21
CA PHE A 5 -8.02 21.30 -42.97
C PHE A 5 -9.06 21.17 -41.84
N ARG A 6 -10.35 21.28 -42.15
CA ARG A 6 -11.43 21.09 -41.15
C ARG A 6 -11.52 19.64 -40.66
N ILE A 7 -11.32 18.65 -41.54
CA ILE A 7 -11.32 17.23 -41.17
C ILE A 7 -10.12 16.89 -40.30
N VAL A 8 -8.93 17.41 -40.62
CA VAL A 8 -7.72 17.23 -39.81
C VAL A 8 -7.88 17.88 -38.43
N LEU A 9 -8.51 19.06 -38.36
CA LEU A 9 -8.76 19.75 -37.10
C LEU A 9 -9.83 19.04 -36.25
N LEU A 10 -10.87 18.47 -36.86
CA LEU A 10 -11.86 17.62 -36.19
C LEU A 10 -11.26 16.31 -35.67
N MET A 11 -10.38 15.69 -36.45
CA MET A 11 -9.66 14.47 -36.05
C MET A 11 -8.67 14.75 -34.93
N ALA A 12 -7.94 15.88 -34.98
CA ALA A 12 -7.07 16.30 -33.89
C ALA A 12 -7.86 16.58 -32.59
N LEU A 13 -9.02 17.24 -32.71
CA LEU A 13 -9.92 17.50 -31.57
C LEU A 13 -10.45 16.20 -30.96
N LEU A 14 -10.91 15.25 -31.79
CA LEU A 14 -11.37 13.93 -31.36
C LEU A 14 -10.24 13.11 -30.71
N LEU A 15 -9.03 13.17 -31.25
CA LEU A 15 -7.87 12.46 -30.72
C LEU A 15 -7.43 13.03 -29.36
N THR A 16 -7.48 14.34 -29.17
CA THR A 16 -7.21 14.98 -27.87
C THR A 16 -8.27 14.66 -26.82
N LEU A 17 -9.54 14.53 -27.22
CA LEU A 17 -10.63 14.15 -26.30
C LEU A 17 -10.50 12.70 -25.84
N ALA A 18 -10.10 11.80 -26.74
CA ALA A 18 -9.90 10.39 -26.41
C ALA A 18 -8.74 10.17 -25.41
N ALA A 19 -7.65 10.93 -25.55
CA ALA A 19 -6.49 10.80 -24.66
C ALA A 19 -6.79 11.20 -23.20
N ALA A 20 -7.66 12.19 -22.97
CA ALA A 20 -8.06 12.60 -21.62
C ALA A 20 -8.87 11.51 -20.89
N ALA A 21 -9.75 10.80 -21.60
CA ALA A 21 -10.59 9.74 -21.04
C ALA A 21 -9.79 8.51 -20.58
N PHE A 22 -8.71 8.14 -21.30
CA PHE A 22 -7.83 7.03 -20.91
C PHE A 22 -6.96 7.37 -19.68
N ALA A 23 -6.60 8.63 -19.48
CA ALA A 23 -5.82 9.07 -18.32
C ALA A 23 -6.66 9.13 -17.03
N GLN A 24 -7.93 9.49 -17.14
CA GLN A 24 -8.87 9.53 -16.01
C GLN A 24 -9.19 8.12 -15.48
N THR A 25 -9.48 7.18 -16.38
CA THR A 25 -9.74 5.78 -16.01
C THR A 25 -8.57 5.13 -15.27
N SER A 26 -7.33 5.41 -15.68
CA SER A 26 -6.13 4.85 -15.03
C SER A 26 -5.93 5.37 -13.60
N ALA A 27 -6.17 6.67 -13.36
CA ALA A 27 -6.03 7.27 -12.03
C ALA A 27 -7.16 6.84 -11.08
N GLU A 28 -8.39 6.74 -11.59
CA GLU A 28 -9.55 6.26 -10.83
C GLU A 28 -9.44 4.77 -10.47
N GLN A 29 -8.94 3.94 -11.38
CA GLN A 29 -8.66 2.52 -11.11
C GLN A 29 -7.66 2.36 -9.96
N ASN A 30 -6.57 3.14 -9.95
CA ASN A 30 -5.57 3.10 -8.87
C ASN A 30 -6.16 3.50 -7.50
N ALA A 31 -7.00 4.53 -7.46
CA ALA A 31 -7.68 4.93 -6.22
C ALA A 31 -8.69 3.87 -5.74
N GLY A 32 -9.38 3.21 -6.68
CA GLY A 32 -10.27 2.08 -6.41
C GLY A 32 -9.52 0.89 -5.77
N ASP A 33 -8.38 0.51 -6.34
CA ASP A 33 -7.55 -0.58 -5.84
C ASP A 33 -7.00 -0.31 -4.43
N LEU A 34 -6.58 0.93 -4.15
CA LEU A 34 -6.12 1.32 -2.81
C LEU A 34 -7.25 1.24 -1.77
N ARG A 35 -8.47 1.67 -2.13
CA ARG A 35 -9.65 1.55 -1.25
C ARG A 35 -10.04 0.08 -1.03
N ALA A 36 -9.97 -0.76 -2.06
CA ALA A 36 -10.20 -2.19 -1.91
C ALA A 36 -9.18 -2.83 -0.96
N GLN A 37 -7.91 -2.45 -1.04
CA GLN A 37 -6.87 -2.88 -0.11
C GLN A 37 -7.13 -2.40 1.32
N LEU A 38 -7.57 -1.16 1.50
CA LEU A 38 -7.96 -0.61 2.81
C LEU A 38 -9.06 -1.46 3.44
N ASN A 39 -10.14 -1.74 2.71
CA ASN A 39 -11.24 -2.58 3.18
C ASN A 39 -10.75 -3.98 3.56
N GLY A 40 -9.83 -4.55 2.78
CA GLY A 40 -9.22 -5.84 3.08
C GLY A 40 -8.37 -5.84 4.36
N VAL A 41 -7.69 -4.73 4.67
CA VAL A 41 -6.94 -4.56 5.92
C VAL A 41 -7.90 -4.40 7.10
N GLU A 42 -8.96 -3.61 6.96
CA GLU A 42 -9.97 -3.41 8.01
C GLU A 42 -10.72 -4.70 8.35
N ALA A 43 -11.07 -5.51 7.34
CA ALA A 43 -11.67 -6.82 7.57
C ALA A 43 -10.76 -7.74 8.40
N LYS A 44 -9.45 -7.76 8.09
CA LYS A 44 -8.45 -8.52 8.86
C LYS A 44 -8.28 -7.97 10.28
N GLN A 45 -8.32 -6.65 10.46
CA GLN A 45 -8.27 -6.04 11.79
C GLN A 45 -9.47 -6.50 12.64
N SER A 46 -10.69 -6.45 12.09
CA SER A 46 -11.89 -6.93 12.78
C SER A 46 -11.78 -8.42 13.16
N GLU A 47 -11.23 -9.26 12.28
CA GLU A 47 -11.02 -10.68 12.58
C GLU A 47 -10.03 -10.88 13.74
N LEU A 48 -8.89 -10.18 13.72
CA LEU A 48 -7.89 -10.24 14.79
C LEU A 48 -8.41 -9.68 16.11
N GLU A 49 -9.24 -8.64 16.08
CA GLU A 49 -9.91 -8.10 17.26
C GLU A 49 -10.85 -9.13 17.89
N GLN A 50 -11.67 -9.80 17.08
CA GLN A 50 -12.55 -10.87 17.57
C GLN A 50 -11.74 -12.00 18.21
N ARG A 51 -10.63 -12.39 17.58
CA ARG A 51 -9.73 -13.41 18.13
C ARG A 51 -9.06 -12.97 19.43
N THR A 52 -8.68 -11.69 19.53
CA THR A 52 -8.11 -11.13 20.76
C THR A 52 -9.13 -11.16 21.89
N ARG A 53 -10.38 -10.75 21.64
CA ARG A 53 -11.47 -10.85 22.63
C ARG A 53 -11.70 -12.28 23.08
N LYS A 54 -11.67 -13.24 22.16
CA LYS A 54 -11.76 -14.66 22.49
C LYS A 54 -10.62 -15.12 23.40
N ILE A 55 -9.39 -14.71 23.12
CA ILE A 55 -8.25 -15.04 23.99
C ILE A 55 -8.40 -14.38 25.36
N ASP A 56 -8.88 -13.14 25.43
CA ASP A 56 -9.13 -12.46 26.69
C ASP A 56 -10.18 -13.18 27.55
N GLU A 57 -11.22 -13.72 26.91
CA GLU A 57 -12.17 -14.62 27.56
C GLU A 57 -11.50 -15.92 28.00
N ASP A 58 -10.73 -16.58 27.13
CA ASP A 58 -10.04 -17.84 27.43
C ASP A 58 -8.98 -17.68 28.54
N LEU A 59 -8.45 -16.47 28.75
CA LEU A 59 -7.45 -16.16 29.77
C LEU A 59 -8.06 -16.08 31.18
N LYS A 60 -9.39 -15.99 31.28
CA LYS A 60 -10.09 -16.00 32.56
C LYS A 60 -9.87 -17.33 33.28
N PRO A 61 -9.64 -17.32 34.61
CA PRO A 61 -9.31 -18.52 35.37
C PRO A 61 -10.39 -19.59 35.24
N GLU A 62 -11.67 -19.20 35.22
CA GLU A 62 -12.80 -20.12 35.10
C GLU A 62 -12.78 -20.90 33.78
N ASN A 63 -12.34 -20.25 32.69
CA ASN A 63 -12.26 -20.86 31.36
C ASN A 63 -11.03 -21.76 31.23
N ILE A 64 -9.90 -21.37 31.83
CA ILE A 64 -8.70 -22.22 31.89
C ILE A 64 -9.02 -23.51 32.65
N GLU A 65 -9.67 -23.41 33.80
CA GLU A 65 -10.08 -24.58 34.58
C GLU A 65 -11.06 -25.48 33.83
N ARG A 66 -12.07 -24.88 33.18
CA ARG A 66 -13.02 -25.64 32.36
C ARG A 66 -12.33 -26.38 31.22
N SER A 67 -11.32 -25.77 30.58
CA SER A 67 -10.55 -26.41 29.51
C SER A 67 -9.66 -27.56 30.01
N LEU A 68 -9.23 -27.50 31.27
CA LEU A 68 -8.36 -28.49 31.89
C LEU A 68 -9.11 -29.54 32.73
N ALA A 69 -10.41 -29.36 32.99
CA ALA A 69 -11.22 -30.20 33.88
C ALA A 69 -11.27 -31.69 33.48
N LEU A 70 -11.05 -32.02 32.19
CA LEU A 70 -10.98 -33.41 31.71
C LEU A 70 -9.55 -33.99 31.73
N THR A 71 -8.55 -33.19 32.10
CA THR A 71 -7.14 -33.60 32.12
C THR A 71 -6.82 -34.18 33.49
N GLY A 72 -6.81 -35.51 33.61
CA GLY A 72 -6.46 -36.23 34.84
C GLY A 72 -4.98 -36.17 35.24
N SER A 73 -4.38 -34.97 35.23
CA SER A 73 -2.99 -34.74 35.62
C SER A 73 -2.84 -34.69 37.14
N THR A 74 -1.68 -35.14 37.62
CA THR A 74 -1.29 -35.04 39.04
C THR A 74 -0.84 -33.63 39.44
N ARG A 75 -0.67 -32.71 38.47
CA ARG A 75 -0.22 -31.32 38.68
C ARG A 75 -1.10 -30.30 37.94
N PRO A 76 -2.30 -29.99 38.46
CA PRO A 76 -3.20 -29.04 37.82
C PRO A 76 -2.65 -27.60 37.79
N GLU A 77 -1.89 -27.18 38.81
CA GLU A 77 -1.32 -25.82 38.85
C GLU A 77 -0.32 -25.55 37.73
N GLU A 78 0.60 -26.49 37.48
CA GLU A 78 1.58 -26.36 36.40
C GLU A 78 0.88 -26.27 35.03
N LEU A 79 -0.20 -27.04 34.83
CA LEU A 79 -1.00 -27.00 33.60
C LEU A 79 -1.75 -25.67 33.43
N ARG A 80 -2.32 -25.12 34.50
CA ARG A 80 -2.96 -23.80 34.46
C ARG A 80 -1.95 -22.72 34.08
N GLU A 81 -0.78 -22.73 34.71
CA GLU A 81 0.26 -21.75 34.44
C GLU A 81 0.79 -21.89 33.01
N GLN A 82 1.01 -23.11 32.53
CA GLN A 82 1.41 -23.37 31.15
C GLN A 82 0.36 -22.86 30.16
N ARG A 83 -0.93 -23.14 30.42
CA ARG A 83 -2.03 -22.69 29.56
C ARG A 83 -2.13 -21.17 29.53
N ARG A 84 -2.02 -20.52 30.69
CA ARG A 84 -1.99 -19.06 30.81
C ARG A 84 -0.84 -18.45 30.01
N ARG A 85 0.38 -18.95 30.20
CA ARG A 85 1.56 -18.49 29.45
C ARG A 85 1.41 -18.68 27.94
N GLN A 86 0.72 -19.74 27.50
CA GLN A 86 0.43 -19.97 26.09
C GLN A 86 -0.53 -18.90 25.53
N LEU A 87 -1.63 -18.63 26.24
CA LEU A 87 -2.61 -17.63 25.85
C LEU A 87 -2.02 -16.20 25.87
N GLU A 88 -1.19 -15.88 26.86
CA GLU A 88 -0.46 -14.60 26.94
C GLU A 88 0.47 -14.40 25.73
N LYS A 89 1.20 -15.45 25.32
CA LYS A 89 2.05 -15.40 24.12
C LYS A 89 1.24 -15.24 22.84
N GLU A 90 0.10 -15.92 22.74
CA GLU A 90 -0.78 -15.77 21.59
C GLU A 90 -1.38 -14.36 21.52
N LYS A 91 -1.82 -13.81 22.65
CA LYS A 91 -2.29 -12.42 22.76
C LYS A 91 -1.23 -11.43 22.30
N GLU A 92 0.01 -11.58 22.77
CA GLU A 92 1.11 -10.70 22.37
C GLU A 92 1.39 -10.80 20.86
N SER A 93 1.37 -12.02 20.30
CA SER A 93 1.50 -12.23 18.86
C SER A 93 0.39 -11.55 18.04
N LEU A 94 -0.86 -11.61 18.51
CA LEU A 94 -1.98 -10.91 17.86
C LEU A 94 -1.84 -9.40 17.97
N ARG A 95 -1.38 -8.88 19.11
CA ARG A 95 -1.12 -7.45 19.30
C ARG A 95 -0.11 -6.94 18.29
N VAL A 96 1.02 -7.64 18.12
CA VAL A 96 2.04 -7.29 17.12
C VAL A 96 1.47 -7.28 15.70
N GLN A 97 0.59 -8.25 15.37
CA GLN A 97 -0.08 -8.28 14.06
C GLN A 97 -1.03 -7.10 13.87
N MET A 98 -1.80 -6.75 14.89
CA MET A 98 -2.68 -5.57 14.86
C MET A 98 -1.89 -4.28 14.65
N ASP A 99 -0.76 -4.11 15.33
CA ASP A 99 0.12 -2.94 15.18
C ASP A 99 0.66 -2.82 13.74
N GLN A 100 1.04 -3.96 13.13
CA GLN A 100 1.47 -4.00 11.74
C GLN A 100 0.36 -3.63 10.75
N LEU A 101 -0.87 -4.10 10.99
CA LEU A 101 -2.03 -3.74 10.18
C LEU A 101 -2.40 -2.27 10.36
N ALA A 102 -2.33 -1.73 11.58
CA ALA A 102 -2.57 -0.30 11.85
C ALA A 102 -1.58 0.58 11.09
N ALA A 103 -0.28 0.25 11.12
CA ALA A 103 0.73 0.94 10.33
C ALA A 103 0.47 0.85 8.82
N SER A 104 -0.03 -0.30 8.35
CA SER A 104 -0.39 -0.50 6.93
C SER A 104 -1.62 0.34 6.53
N ARG A 105 -2.64 0.40 7.40
CA ARG A 105 -3.84 1.23 7.22
C ARG A 105 -3.46 2.70 7.08
N THR A 106 -2.67 3.25 8.00
CA THR A 106 -2.21 4.65 7.92
C THR A 106 -1.45 4.94 6.63
N ARG A 107 -0.62 4.00 6.14
CA ARG A 107 0.08 4.17 4.85
C ARG A 107 -0.87 4.17 3.67
N LEU A 108 -1.88 3.30 3.66
CA LEU A 108 -2.89 3.26 2.61
C LEU A 108 -3.77 4.51 2.62
N GLU A 109 -4.22 4.97 3.78
CA GLU A 109 -4.97 6.22 3.94
C GLU A 109 -4.19 7.42 3.39
N ALA A 110 -2.90 7.53 3.73
CA ALA A 110 -2.04 8.58 3.19
C ALA A 110 -1.86 8.48 1.66
N ALA A 111 -1.72 7.26 1.12
CA ALA A 111 -1.61 7.03 -0.32
C ALA A 111 -2.90 7.40 -1.07
N ILE A 112 -4.07 7.08 -0.50
CA ILE A 112 -5.38 7.47 -1.04
C ILE A 112 -5.51 8.99 -1.04
N ALA A 113 -5.20 9.65 0.08
CA ALA A 113 -5.27 11.10 0.18
C ALA A 113 -4.33 11.80 -0.84
N ALA A 114 -3.13 11.26 -1.05
CA ALA A 114 -2.20 11.76 -2.06
C ALA A 114 -2.74 11.57 -3.49
N ALA A 115 -3.29 10.39 -3.81
CA ALA A 115 -3.87 10.10 -5.12
C ALA A 115 -5.10 10.98 -5.41
N ASP A 116 -5.96 11.19 -4.43
CA ASP A 116 -7.14 12.04 -4.55
C ASP A 116 -6.71 13.52 -4.75
N ALA A 117 -5.68 14.00 -4.06
CA ALA A 117 -5.14 15.35 -4.26
C ALA A 117 -4.51 15.54 -5.65
N GLU A 118 -3.82 14.54 -6.19
CA GLU A 118 -3.29 14.57 -7.56
C GLU A 118 -4.42 14.61 -8.60
N SER A 119 -5.46 13.80 -8.41
CA SER A 119 -6.64 13.80 -9.28
C SER A 119 -7.34 15.16 -9.29
N TYR A 120 -7.50 15.77 -8.11
CA TYR A 120 -8.05 17.11 -7.97
C TYR A 120 -7.21 18.16 -8.70
N ARG A 121 -5.88 18.15 -8.52
CA ARG A 121 -4.96 19.06 -9.23
C ARG A 121 -5.09 18.93 -10.74
N ARG A 122 -5.08 17.70 -11.27
CA ARG A 122 -5.24 17.47 -12.72
C ARG A 122 -6.56 18.02 -13.24
N SER A 123 -7.66 17.80 -12.50
CA SER A 123 -8.97 18.34 -12.86
C SER A 123 -9.01 19.87 -12.85
N ALA A 124 -8.34 20.50 -11.88
CA ALA A 124 -8.28 21.97 -11.77
C ALA A 124 -7.43 22.63 -12.87
N LEU A 125 -6.44 21.93 -13.44
CA LEU A 125 -5.61 22.40 -14.56
C LEU A 125 -6.33 22.38 -15.93
N VAL A 126 -7.47 21.69 -16.05
CA VAL A 126 -8.23 21.53 -17.31
C VAL A 126 -9.25 22.67 -17.53
N VAL A 127 -8.95 23.89 -17.07
CA VAL A 127 -9.67 25.10 -17.47
C VAL A 127 -8.93 25.77 -18.63
N PRO A 128 -9.44 25.74 -19.88
CA PRO A 128 -8.74 26.30 -21.02
C PRO A 128 -8.85 27.83 -21.00
N THR A 129 -7.71 28.52 -20.88
CA THR A 129 -7.57 29.92 -21.29
C THR A 129 -7.22 29.96 -22.78
N PRO A 130 -8.07 30.48 -23.67
CA PRO A 130 -7.67 30.74 -25.05
C PRO A 130 -6.87 32.05 -25.10
N SER A 131 -5.57 31.98 -25.37
CA SER A 131 -4.84 33.13 -25.88
C SER A 131 -3.63 32.73 -26.74
N PRO A 132 -3.76 32.72 -28.08
CA PRO A 132 -2.62 32.76 -28.98
C PRO A 132 -2.34 34.21 -29.36
N ALA A 133 -1.53 34.91 -28.56
CA ALA A 133 -0.80 36.07 -29.04
C ALA A 133 0.53 35.59 -29.62
N THR A 134 0.52 35.33 -30.93
CA THR A 134 1.74 35.21 -31.72
C THR A 134 2.34 36.61 -31.88
N ALA A 135 3.45 36.88 -31.20
CA ALA A 135 4.34 37.96 -31.56
C ALA A 135 5.75 37.40 -31.56
N ALA A 136 6.28 37.26 -32.77
CA ALA A 136 7.67 36.97 -33.03
C ALA A 136 8.56 38.03 -32.38
N ASN A 137 9.65 37.61 -31.74
CA ASN A 137 10.87 38.39 -31.81
C ASN A 137 12.08 37.46 -31.87
N THR A 138 12.65 37.42 -33.07
CA THR A 138 13.91 36.80 -33.43
C THR A 138 15.02 37.74 -32.97
N GLY A 139 15.94 37.29 -32.12
CA GLY A 139 17.12 38.10 -31.84
C GLY A 139 17.96 37.66 -30.65
N GLY A 140 18.96 36.82 -30.93
CA GLY A 140 20.29 36.98 -30.32
C GLY A 140 20.67 36.07 -29.15
N ALA A 141 21.89 35.55 -29.27
CA ALA A 141 22.78 35.05 -28.22
C ALA A 141 22.59 33.59 -27.73
N GLN A 142 23.26 32.68 -28.45
CA GLN A 142 24.06 31.61 -27.82
C GLN A 142 25.04 32.25 -26.80
N PRO A 143 25.34 31.58 -25.67
CA PRO A 143 26.47 30.66 -25.71
C PRO A 143 26.27 29.34 -24.92
N ALA A 144 26.92 28.32 -25.47
CA ALA A 144 27.59 27.19 -24.84
C ALA A 144 27.31 26.91 -23.35
N SER A 145 26.91 25.67 -23.05
CA SER A 145 27.74 24.73 -22.28
C SER A 145 27.13 23.33 -22.27
N SER A 146 27.91 22.40 -22.82
CA SER A 146 27.75 20.96 -22.78
C SER A 146 28.04 20.40 -21.38
N VAL A 147 27.10 19.68 -20.75
CA VAL A 147 27.40 18.56 -19.83
C VAL A 147 26.20 17.58 -19.76
N GLN A 148 26.34 16.45 -20.44
CA GLN A 148 25.86 15.14 -19.97
C GLN A 148 27.14 14.36 -19.54
N PRO A 149 27.07 13.21 -18.84
CA PRO A 149 25.95 12.52 -18.16
C PRO A 149 26.35 12.05 -16.73
N GLN A 150 25.40 11.61 -15.89
CA GLN A 150 25.76 10.60 -14.88
C GLN A 150 24.60 9.70 -14.44
N GLN A 151 24.69 8.46 -14.93
CA GLN A 151 24.03 7.27 -14.43
C GLN A 151 24.40 7.06 -12.95
N GLN A 152 23.42 7.14 -12.05
CA GLN A 152 23.58 6.62 -10.68
C GLN A 152 22.94 5.23 -10.57
N GLN A 153 23.76 4.27 -11.00
CA GLN A 153 24.07 2.99 -10.37
C GLN A 153 23.12 2.48 -9.27
N GLN A 154 22.43 1.38 -9.60
CA GLN A 154 21.78 0.48 -8.66
C GLN A 154 22.82 -0.26 -7.78
N PRO A 155 22.65 -0.34 -6.45
CA PRO A 155 23.50 -1.19 -5.63
C PRO A 155 23.08 -2.67 -5.68
N LYS A 156 24.09 -3.49 -5.98
CA LYS A 156 24.07 -4.95 -6.14
C LYS A 156 23.73 -5.69 -4.84
N ARG A 157 22.86 -6.69 -5.02
CA ARG A 157 22.64 -7.90 -4.20
C ARG A 157 23.87 -8.36 -3.41
N ARG A 158 23.75 -8.47 -2.09
CA ARG A 158 24.67 -9.22 -1.23
C ARG A 158 23.95 -10.44 -0.65
N SER A 159 24.04 -11.56 -1.37
CA SER A 159 23.59 -12.88 -0.94
C SER A 159 24.57 -13.42 0.11
N THR A 160 24.18 -13.37 1.39
CA THR A 160 24.93 -14.02 2.47
C THR A 160 24.52 -15.48 2.58
N ARG A 161 25.31 -16.32 1.93
CA ARG A 161 25.33 -17.78 2.02
C ARG A 161 25.63 -18.22 3.47
N ARG A 162 24.60 -18.43 4.29
CA ARG A 162 24.75 -19.06 5.61
C ARG A 162 25.03 -20.56 5.45
N ARG A 163 26.28 -20.93 5.74
CA ARG A 163 26.77 -22.30 5.87
C ARG A 163 25.99 -23.02 6.97
N ARG A 164 25.42 -24.18 6.65
CA ARG A 164 24.94 -25.17 7.64
C ARG A 164 26.14 -25.97 8.17
N PRO A 165 26.33 -26.11 9.49
CA PRO A 165 27.23 -27.12 10.02
C PRO A 165 26.52 -28.48 10.10
N ARG A 166 27.08 -29.47 9.39
CA ARG A 166 26.90 -30.90 9.64
C ARG A 166 27.65 -31.26 10.93
N ARG A 167 26.96 -31.76 11.95
CA ARG A 167 27.52 -32.65 12.98
C ARG A 167 26.48 -33.73 13.25
N ARG A 168 26.69 -34.93 12.69
CA ARG A 168 27.46 -36.07 13.21
C ARG A 168 26.64 -36.85 14.24
N ARG A 169 26.07 -37.96 13.74
CA ARG A 169 25.70 -39.14 14.51
C ARG A 169 26.95 -39.71 15.18
N ALA A 170 26.81 -40.09 16.44
CA ALA A 170 27.37 -41.29 17.04
C ALA A 170 26.26 -41.83 17.95
#